data_AF-T0YDU3-F1
#
_entry.id   AF-T0YDU3-F1
#
_cell.length_a   1.000
_cell.length_b   1.000
_cell.length_c   1.000
_cell.angle_alpha   90.00
_cell.angle_beta   90.00
_cell.angle_gamma   90.00
#
_symmetry.space_group_name_H-M   'P 1'
#
loop_
_entity.id
_entity.type
_entity.pdbx_description
1 polymer ?
#
loop_
_entity_poly.entity_id
_entity_poly.type
_entity_poly.pdbx_seq_one_letter_code
_entity_poly.pdbx_strand_id
1 'polypeptide(L)' 'IGTDAEEAEARAYLQEAGYSVLTGCLVERPAYRRAQNGGHAVTETRYSALNARADALIQSLIDRVTDHG' A
#
# COMPACT_ATOMS: atom_id res chain seq x y z
N ILE A 1 8.34 -5.41 -4.48
CA ILE A 1 8.79 -5.45 -3.08
C ILE A 1 8.23 -6.71 -2.44
N GLY A 2 9.10 -7.64 -2.05
CA GLY A 2 8.73 -9.00 -1.61
C GLY A 2 8.72 -9.19 -0.08
N THR A 3 9.47 -8.35 0.64
CA THR A 3 9.70 -8.40 2.10
C THR A 3 9.47 -7.04 2.77
N ASP A 4 9.30 -7.05 4.10
CA ASP A 4 9.15 -5.82 4.89
C ASP A 4 10.47 -5.03 4.97
N ALA A 5 11.63 -5.69 4.87
CA ALA A 5 12.94 -5.03 4.84
C ALA A 5 13.13 -4.21 3.55
N GLU A 6 12.83 -4.81 2.39
CA GLU A 6 12.88 -4.12 1.10
C GLU A 6 11.90 -2.93 1.05
N GLU A 7 10.76 -3.03 1.75
CA GLU A 7 9.80 -1.92 1.85
C GLU A 7 10.36 -0.77 2.69
N ALA A 8 10.96 -1.08 3.84
CA ALA A 8 11.59 -0.08 4.69
C ALA A 8 12.75 0.63 3.98
N GLU A 9 13.60 -0.11 3.26
CA GLU A 9 14.70 0.45 2.47
C GLU A 9 14.18 1.36 1.34
N ALA A 10 13.17 0.92 0.59
CA ALA A 10 12.56 1.73 -0.46
C ALA A 10 11.94 3.02 0.09
N ARG A 11 11.28 2.93 1.24
CA ARG A 11 10.71 4.10 1.94
C ARG A 11 11.79 5.07 2.38
N ALA A 12 12.87 4.58 3.00
CA ALA A 12 13.98 5.42 3.44
C ALA A 12 14.63 6.15 2.26
N TYR A 13 14.86 5.46 1.14
CA TYR A 13 15.41 6.05 -0.07
C TYR A 13 14.53 7.19 -0.63
N LEU A 14 13.21 6.98 -0.70
CA LEU A 14 12.29 8.02 -1.18
C LEU A 14 12.26 9.24 -0.26
N GLN A 15 12.34 9.02 1.05
CA GLN A 15 12.40 10.10 2.05
C GLN A 15 13.71 10.88 1.96
N GLU A 16 14.85 10.20 1.80
CA GLU A 16 16.17 10.83 1.60
C GLU A 16 16.18 11.70 0.33
N ALA A 17 15.53 11.25 -0.73
CA ALA A 17 15.36 12.01 -1.97
C ALA A 17 14.37 13.19 -1.86
N GLY A 18 13.75 13.42 -0.70
CA GLY A 18 12.86 14.55 -0.44
C GLY A 18 11.41 14.34 -0.88
N TYR A 19 11.00 13.11 -1.24
CA TYR A 19 9.61 12.83 -1.59
C TYR A 19 8.74 12.66 -0.34
N SER A 20 7.50 13.13 -0.42
CA SER A 20 6.45 12.74 0.52
C SER A 20 6.10 11.27 0.30
N VAL A 21 6.18 10.45 1.34
CA VAL A 21 5.90 9.01 1.25
C VAL A 21 4.68 8.66 2.09
N LEU A 22 3.69 8.04 1.46
CA LEU A 22 2.46 7.56 2.09
C LEU A 22 2.72 6.37 3.02
N THR A 23 1.97 6.27 4.11
CA THR A 23 2.02 5.12 5.02
C THR A 23 1.43 3.87 4.36
N GLY A 24 1.94 2.69 4.70
CA GLY A 24 1.48 1.43 4.10
C GLY A 24 2.06 1.18 2.72
N CYS A 25 1.77 0.00 2.17
CA CYS A 25 2.26 -0.44 0.87
C CYS A 25 1.42 -1.60 0.31
N LEU A 26 1.46 -1.76 -1.02
CA LEU A 26 1.00 -2.98 -1.69
C LEU A 26 2.20 -3.86 -2.03
N VAL A 27 2.44 -4.87 -1.19
CA VAL A 27 3.47 -5.88 -1.45
C VAL A 27 3.11 -6.78 -2.62
N GLU A 28 4.12 -7.36 -3.26
CA GLU A 28 3.92 -8.29 -4.36
C GLU A 28 3.32 -9.61 -3.88
N ARG A 29 2.00 -9.75 -4.04
CA ARG A 29 1.24 -10.94 -3.67
C ARG A 29 0.20 -11.28 -4.75
N PRO A 30 0.15 -12.52 -5.24
CA PRO A 30 -0.84 -12.94 -6.24
C PRO A 30 -2.30 -12.75 -5.82
N ALA A 31 -2.56 -12.64 -4.51
CA ALA A 31 -3.89 -12.44 -3.96
C ALA A 31 -4.55 -11.13 -4.44
N TYR A 32 -3.79 -10.03 -4.56
CA TYR A 32 -4.33 -8.77 -5.09
C TYR A 32 -4.78 -8.93 -6.55
N ARG A 33 -3.94 -9.56 -7.38
CA ARG A 33 -4.30 -9.87 -8.79
C ARG A 33 -5.53 -10.77 -8.86
N ARG A 34 -5.67 -11.77 -7.99
CA ARG A 34 -6.86 -12.62 -7.94
C ARG A 34 -8.12 -11.85 -7.56
N ALA A 35 -8.03 -10.91 -6.62
CA ALA A 35 -9.14 -10.03 -6.26
C ALA A 35 -9.58 -9.18 -7.47
N GLN A 36 -8.62 -8.51 -8.11
CA GLN A 36 -8.87 -7.68 -9.30
C GLN A 36 -9.47 -8.49 -10.47
N ASN A 37 -8.94 -9.68 -10.74
CA ASN A 37 -9.49 -10.58 -11.76
C ASN A 37 -10.95 -10.99 -11.48
N GLY A 38 -11.39 -10.93 -10.22
CA GLY A 38 -12.78 -11.17 -9.80
C GLY A 38 -13.65 -9.91 -9.76
N GLY A 39 -13.12 -8.74 -10.13
CA GLY A 39 -13.83 -7.46 -10.05
C GLY A 39 -13.80 -6.80 -8.66
N HIS A 40 -12.93 -7.27 -7.77
CA HIS A 40 -12.78 -6.74 -6.40
C HIS A 40 -11.64 -5.73 -6.28
N ALA A 41 -11.77 -4.83 -5.31
CA ALA A 41 -10.71 -3.90 -4.94
C ALA A 41 -9.52 -4.61 -4.28
N VAL A 42 -8.39 -3.89 -4.16
CA VAL A 42 -7.19 -4.39 -3.47
C VAL A 42 -7.40 -4.60 -1.96
N THR A 43 -8.41 -3.96 -1.38
CA THR A 43 -8.84 -4.13 0.02
C THR A 43 -9.81 -5.30 0.21
N GLU A 44 -10.20 -5.98 -0.87
CA GLU A 44 -11.20 -7.05 -0.88
C GLU A 44 -10.59 -8.41 -1.27
N THR A 45 -9.38 -8.70 -0.77
CA THR A 45 -8.79 -10.03 -0.93
C THR A 45 -9.35 -11.01 0.11
N ARG A 46 -9.10 -12.31 -0.10
CA ARG A 46 -9.44 -13.36 0.88
C ARG A 46 -8.56 -13.35 2.14
N TYR A 47 -7.54 -12.48 2.22
CA TYR A 47 -6.58 -12.45 3.32
C TYR A 47 -6.67 -11.11 4.06
N SER A 48 -7.16 -11.14 5.30
CA SER A 48 -7.36 -9.94 6.13
C SER A 48 -6.08 -9.12 6.33
N ALA A 49 -4.92 -9.78 6.45
CA ALA A 49 -3.63 -9.09 6.59
C ALA A 49 -3.24 -8.26 5.35
N LEU A 50 -3.61 -8.73 4.14
CA LEU A 50 -3.40 -7.95 2.92
C LEU A 50 -4.39 -6.80 2.81
N ASN A 51 -5.64 -7.03 3.20
CA ASN A 51 -6.66 -6.00 3.21
C ASN A 51 -6.25 -4.85 4.16
N ALA A 52 -5.81 -5.18 5.39
CA ALA A 52 -5.31 -4.19 6.34
C ALA A 52 -4.10 -3.37 5.82
N ARG A 53 -3.19 -4.00 5.07
CA ARG A 53 -2.08 -3.28 4.42
C ARG A 53 -2.57 -2.33 3.32
N ALA A 54 -3.53 -2.77 2.52
CA ALA A 54 -4.15 -1.94 1.49
C ALA A 54 -4.96 -0.79 2.12
N ASP A 55 -5.74 -1.05 3.16
CA ASP A 55 -6.51 -0.05 3.90
C ASP A 55 -5.62 1.05 4.47
N ALA A 56 -4.49 0.68 5.08
CA ALA A 56 -3.52 1.66 5.60
C ALA A 56 -2.99 2.59 4.50
N LEU A 57 -2.70 2.05 3.31
CA LEU A 57 -2.27 2.84 2.17
C LEU A 57 -3.38 3.78 1.67
N ILE A 58 -4.59 3.25 1.49
CA ILE A 58 -5.74 4.05 1.02
C ILE A 58 -6.09 5.15 2.02
N GLN A 59 -6.09 4.87 3.32
CA GLN A 59 -6.34 5.87 4.34
C GLN A 59 -5.28 6.98 4.30
N SER A 60 -3.99 6.62 4.19
CA SER A 60 -2.94 7.64 4.08
C SER A 60 -3.06 8.53 2.84
N LEU A 61 -3.58 7.97 1.74
CA LEU A 61 -3.88 8.74 0.54
C LEU A 61 -5.06 9.69 0.77
N ILE A 62 -6.13 9.22 1.42
CA ILE A 62 -7.29 10.03 1.80
C ILE A 62 -6.83 11.20 2.67
N ASP A 63 -6.05 10.93 3.72
CA ASP A 63 -5.52 11.95 4.62
C ASP A 63 -4.71 12.98 3.85
N ARG A 64 -3.79 12.52 2.97
CA ARG A 64 -2.92 13.40 2.16
C ARG A 64 -3.68 14.27 1.16
N VAL A 65 -4.80 13.79 0.62
CA VAL A 65 -5.64 14.58 -0.29
C VAL A 65 -6.52 15.56 0.50
N THR A 66 -7.03 15.13 1.65
CA THR A 66 -7.90 15.96 2.50
C THR A 66 -7.14 17.11 3.15
N ASP A 67 -5.92 16.87 3.63
CA ASP A 67 -5.07 17.88 4.28
C ASP A 67 -4.52 18.93 3.31
N HIS A 68 -4.62 18.69 2.00
CA HIS A 68 -4.12 19.59 0.95
C HIS A 68 -5.22 20.04 -0.03
N GLY A 69 -6.50 19.83 0.32
CA GLY A 69 -7.67 20.25 -0.44
C GLY A 69 -8.22 21.61 -0.04
#